data_AF-A0A5C6CY15-F1
#
_entry.id   AF-A0A5C6CY15-F1
#
_cell.length_a   1.000
_cell.length_b   1.000
_cell.length_c   1.000
_cell.angle_alpha   90.00
_cell.angle_beta   90.00
_cell.angle_gamma   90.00
#
_symmetry.space_group_name_H-M   'P 1'
#
loop_
_entity.id
_entity.type
_entity.pdbx_description
1 polymer ?
#
loop_
_entity_poly.entity_id
_entity_poly.type
_entity_poly.pdbx_seq_one_letter_code
_entity_poly.pdbx_strand_id
1 'polypeptide(L)'
;MNARRLWSRILVVVGGIAMLVGAIDPMEGSLLILPGSGLFAIGTFLGQNERWLIAYRVWVFVLIAIGVGALWGLSMVGGIGGSSGVSPWWAVLMMPYPIGWLMGIWGPESPRWMLWLGIGVGLWYLTIFAIALSKSAFVGVNFVIAIIGVLTIGGCINSLVRDRSR
;
A
#
# COMPACT_ATOMS: atom_id res chain seq x y z
N MET A 1 -25.45 -13.09 16.70
CA MET A 1 -24.07 -12.67 16.35
C MET A 1 -24.00 -11.15 16.44
N ASN A 2 -23.07 -10.58 17.22
CA ASN A 2 -23.00 -9.13 17.43
C ASN A 2 -22.80 -8.38 16.11
N ALA A 3 -23.76 -7.54 15.73
CA ALA A 3 -23.72 -6.75 14.48
C ALA A 3 -22.39 -6.00 14.32
N ARG A 4 -21.84 -5.47 15.41
CA ARG A 4 -20.53 -4.80 15.44
C ARG A 4 -19.38 -5.65 14.89
N ARG A 5 -19.38 -6.95 15.19
CA ARG A 5 -18.36 -7.90 14.72
C ARG A 5 -18.50 -8.20 13.23
N LEU A 6 -19.75 -8.25 12.73
CA LEU A 6 -20.02 -8.43 11.30
C LEU A 6 -19.59 -7.18 10.51
N TRP A 7 -19.97 -5.99 10.97
CA TRP A 7 -19.57 -4.72 10.37
C TRP A 7 -18.05 -4.54 10.35
N SER A 8 -17.37 -4.85 11.46
CA SER A 8 -15.90 -4.87 11.52
C SER A 8 -15.30 -5.76 10.43
N ARG A 9 -15.82 -6.99 10.26
CA ARG A 9 -15.31 -7.92 9.25
C ARG A 9 -15.52 -7.41 7.82
N ILE A 10 -16.69 -6.84 7.53
CA ILE A 10 -16.99 -6.27 6.22
C ILE A 10 -16.04 -5.10 5.92
N LEU A 11 -15.86 -4.17 6.86
CA LEU A 11 -14.97 -3.01 6.70
C LEU A 11 -13.51 -3.41 6.48
N VAL A 12 -13.03 -4.43 7.19
CA VAL A 12 -11.67 -4.97 6.99
C VAL A 12 -11.53 -5.62 5.61
N VAL A 13 -12.52 -6.38 5.16
CA VAL A 13 -12.47 -7.03 3.83
C VAL A 13 -12.54 -5.99 2.72
N VAL A 14 -13.52 -5.08 2.76
CA VAL A 14 -13.70 -4.04 1.76
C VAL A 14 -12.50 -3.09 1.71
N GLY A 15 -11.99 -2.67 2.88
CA GLY A 15 -10.80 -1.83 2.97
C GLY A 15 -9.55 -2.50 2.41
N GLY A 16 -9.34 -3.79 2.73
CA GLY A 16 -8.22 -4.57 2.19
C GLY A 16 -8.31 -4.76 0.67
N ILE A 17 -9.50 -5.05 0.14
CA ILE A 17 -9.71 -5.16 -1.31
C ILE A 17 -9.45 -3.82 -1.99
N ALA A 18 -9.95 -2.71 -1.45
CA ALA A 18 -9.70 -1.38 -1.99
C ALA A 18 -8.20 -1.03 -2.00
N MET A 19 -7.45 -1.42 -0.96
CA MET A 19 -6.00 -1.23 -0.92
C MET A 19 -5.24 -2.08 -1.95
N LEU A 20 -5.74 -3.29 -2.27
CA LEU A 20 -5.13 -4.17 -3.27
C LEU A 20 -5.47 -3.75 -4.70
N VAL A 21 -6.74 -3.42 -4.97
CA VAL A 21 -7.20 -2.98 -6.30
C VAL A 21 -6.54 -1.65 -6.66
N GLY A 22 -6.45 -0.72 -5.72
CA GLY A 22 -5.79 0.56 -5.98
C GLY A 22 -4.27 0.44 -6.17
N ALA A 23 -3.66 -0.71 -5.88
CA ALA A 23 -2.24 -0.95 -6.17
C ALA A 23 -1.99 -1.36 -7.63
N ILE A 24 -3.03 -1.68 -8.40
CA ILE A 24 -2.88 -2.04 -9.82
C ILE A 24 -2.36 -0.85 -10.62
N ASP A 25 -2.88 0.36 -10.33
CA ASP A 25 -2.40 1.63 -10.84
C ASP A 25 -2.12 2.59 -9.67
N PRO A 26 -0.86 2.82 -9.30
CA PRO A 26 -0.51 3.64 -8.13
C PRO A 26 -0.99 5.10 -8.23
N MET A 27 -1.15 5.65 -9.43
CA MET A 27 -1.54 7.06 -9.59
C MET A 27 -3.06 7.20 -9.43
N GLU A 28 -3.83 6.48 -10.23
CA GLU A 28 -5.30 6.54 -10.17
C GLU A 28 -5.85 5.81 -8.94
N GLY A 29 -5.25 4.69 -8.58
CA GLY A 29 -5.63 3.86 -7.46
C GLY A 29 -5.25 4.44 -6.09
N SER A 30 -4.46 5.52 -6.03
CA SER A 30 -4.23 6.29 -4.80
C SER A 30 -5.54 6.81 -4.18
N LEU A 31 -6.51 7.20 -5.03
CA LEU A 31 -7.85 7.64 -4.63
C LEU A 31 -8.68 6.49 -4.05
N LEU A 32 -8.33 5.24 -4.34
CA LEU A 32 -8.98 4.04 -3.80
C LEU A 32 -8.27 3.54 -2.54
N ILE A 33 -6.94 3.58 -2.50
CA ILE A 33 -6.10 3.14 -1.37
C ILE A 33 -6.31 4.03 -0.14
N LEU A 34 -6.45 5.35 -0.32
CA LEU A 34 -6.66 6.26 0.80
C LEU A 34 -7.95 5.95 1.59
N PRO A 35 -9.15 5.96 1.00
CA PRO A 35 -10.37 5.56 1.71
C PRO A 35 -10.35 4.08 2.09
N GLY A 36 -9.73 3.21 1.29
CA GLY A 36 -9.56 1.78 1.60
C GLY A 36 -8.80 1.54 2.90
N SER A 37 -7.68 2.23 3.10
CA SER A 37 -6.88 2.15 4.34
C SER A 37 -7.62 2.74 5.54
N GLY A 38 -8.41 3.80 5.34
CA GLY A 38 -9.30 4.34 6.37
C GLY A 38 -10.38 3.34 6.81
N LEU A 39 -11.07 2.71 5.85
CA LEU A 39 -12.04 1.64 6.09
C LEU A 39 -11.41 0.45 6.82
N PHE A 40 -10.20 0.06 6.40
CA PHE A 40 -9.44 -1.01 7.02
C PHE A 40 -9.08 -0.71 8.48
N ALA A 41 -8.68 0.54 8.78
CA ALA A 41 -8.38 1.00 10.13
C ALA A 41 -9.64 1.05 11.02
N ILE A 42 -10.75 1.60 10.52
CA ILE A 42 -12.05 1.67 11.23
C ILE A 42 -12.58 0.25 11.50
N GLY A 43 -12.45 -0.66 10.53
CA GLY A 43 -12.83 -2.06 10.69
C GLY A 43 -12.10 -2.74 11.86
N THR A 44 -10.81 -2.46 12.04
CA THR A 44 -10.07 -2.92 13.23
C THR A 44 -10.49 -2.26 14.52
N PHE A 45 -10.76 -0.95 14.51
CA PHE A 45 -11.21 -0.22 15.69
C PHE A 45 -12.51 -0.80 16.27
N LEU A 46 -13.40 -1.29 15.39
CA LEU A 46 -14.68 -1.90 15.77
C LEU A 46 -14.55 -3.37 16.21
N GLY A 47 -13.47 -4.05 15.82
CA GLY A 47 -13.29 -5.49 15.99
C GLY A 47 -12.32 -5.90 17.10
N GLN A 48 -11.38 -5.03 17.46
CA GLN A 48 -10.28 -5.36 18.38
C GLN A 48 -10.06 -4.29 19.45
N ASN A 49 -9.69 -4.72 20.66
CA ASN A 49 -9.46 -3.85 21.81
C ASN A 49 -7.99 -3.42 21.99
N GLU A 50 -7.09 -3.91 21.14
CA GLU A 50 -5.66 -3.66 21.30
C GLU A 50 -5.27 -2.30 20.71
N ARG A 51 -5.07 -1.33 21.60
CA ARG A 51 -4.75 0.08 21.26
C ARG A 51 -3.52 0.22 20.36
N TRP A 52 -2.55 -0.69 20.48
CA TRP A 52 -1.33 -0.64 19.67
C TRP A 52 -1.57 -1.02 18.20
N LEU A 53 -2.47 -1.98 17.91
CA LEU A 53 -2.86 -2.35 16.54
C LEU A 53 -3.64 -1.22 15.86
N ILE A 54 -4.53 -0.57 16.62
CA ILE A 54 -5.26 0.61 16.17
C ILE A 54 -4.27 1.73 15.82
N ALA A 55 -3.34 2.05 16.72
CA ALA A 55 -2.34 3.09 16.50
C ALA A 55 -1.49 2.78 15.26
N TYR A 56 -1.06 1.53 15.08
CA TYR A 56 -0.31 1.09 13.90
C TYR A 56 -1.09 1.36 12.59
N ARG A 57 -2.38 1.02 12.53
CA ARG A 57 -3.19 1.21 11.32
C ARG A 57 -3.55 2.67 11.06
N VAL A 58 -3.71 3.47 12.11
CA VAL A 58 -3.85 4.92 11.97
C VAL A 58 -2.57 5.53 11.42
N TRP A 59 -1.40 5.09 11.88
CA TRP A 59 -0.13 5.51 11.31
C TRP A 59 0.02 5.13 9.84
N VAL A 60 -0.41 3.92 9.45
CA VAL A 60 -0.48 3.50 8.05
C VAL A 60 -1.34 4.45 7.23
N PHE A 61 -2.55 4.78 7.71
CA PHE A 61 -3.43 5.74 7.05
C PHE A 61 -2.80 7.12 6.91
N VAL A 62 -2.15 7.63 7.96
CA VAL A 62 -1.48 8.94 7.94
C VAL A 62 -0.33 8.96 6.93
N LEU A 63 0.51 7.91 6.88
CA LEU A 63 1.59 7.79 5.91
C LEU A 63 1.08 7.77 4.47
N ILE A 64 0.01 7.01 4.22
CA ILE A 64 -0.66 6.98 2.91
C ILE A 64 -1.23 8.35 2.58
N ALA A 65 -1.92 9.01 3.50
CA ALA A 65 -2.51 10.34 3.29
C ALA A 65 -1.45 11.40 2.96
N ILE A 66 -0.32 11.41 3.68
CA ILE A 66 0.80 12.32 3.42
C ILE A 66 1.39 12.04 2.03
N GLY A 67 1.64 10.78 1.71
CA GLY A 67 2.23 10.41 0.42
C GLY A 67 1.30 10.69 -0.77
N VAL A 68 0.00 10.42 -0.65
CA VAL A 68 -1.01 10.75 -1.67
C VAL A 68 -1.16 12.27 -1.81
N GLY A 69 -1.21 13.00 -0.69
CA GLY A 69 -1.28 14.46 -0.69
C GLY A 69 -0.06 15.10 -1.35
N ALA A 70 1.14 14.59 -1.08
CA ALA A 70 2.36 15.01 -1.77
C ALA A 70 2.32 14.65 -3.27
N LEU A 71 1.80 13.48 -3.62
CA LEU A 71 1.69 13.02 -5.00
C LEU A 71 0.80 13.94 -5.85
N TRP A 72 -0.37 14.27 -5.34
CA TRP A 72 -1.31 15.18 -5.99
C TRP A 72 -0.84 16.64 -5.93
N GLY A 73 -0.30 17.08 -4.80
CA GLY A 73 0.23 18.43 -4.62
C GLY A 73 1.36 18.75 -5.61
N LEU A 74 2.32 17.84 -5.76
CA LEU A 74 3.42 18.00 -6.72
C LEU A 74 2.94 17.90 -8.17
N SER A 75 1.91 17.10 -8.44
CA SER A 75 1.28 17.01 -9.77
C SER A 75 0.59 18.33 -10.17
N MET A 76 -0.09 18.99 -9.24
CA MET A 76 -0.75 20.29 -9.48
C MET A 76 0.25 21.43 -9.72
N VAL A 77 1.46 21.35 -9.18
CA VAL A 77 2.52 22.37 -9.31
C VAL A 77 3.37 22.16 -10.59
N GLY A 78 3.03 21.17 -11.43
CA GLY A 78 3.70 20.91 -12.70
C GLY A 78 4.69 19.74 -12.69
N GLY A 79 4.65 18.89 -11.67
CA GLY A 79 5.41 17.65 -11.60
C GLY A 79 6.84 17.79 -11.08
N ILE A 80 7.54 16.66 -10.97
CA ILE A 80 8.92 16.57 -10.49
C ILE A 80 9.85 16.43 -11.70
N GLY A 81 10.80 17.36 -11.85
CA GLY A 81 11.80 17.34 -12.91
C GLY A 81 11.31 17.83 -14.27
N GLY A 82 12.22 18.45 -15.04
CA GLY A 82 11.93 19.12 -16.32
C GLY A 82 11.75 20.64 -16.20
N SER A 83 11.14 21.27 -17.21
CA SER A 83 10.97 22.73 -17.35
C SER A 83 10.13 23.41 -16.25
N SER A 84 9.56 22.64 -15.33
CA SER A 84 8.71 23.08 -14.20
C SER A 84 9.50 23.47 -12.94
N GLY A 85 10.81 23.17 -12.86
CA GLY A 85 11.70 23.70 -11.81
C GLY A 85 11.59 23.10 -10.40
N VAL A 86 10.71 22.12 -10.16
CA VAL A 86 10.57 21.49 -8.83
C VAL A 86 11.66 20.43 -8.60
N SER A 87 12.41 20.58 -7.50
CA SER A 87 13.56 19.74 -7.16
C SER A 87 13.20 18.24 -7.04
N PRO A 88 14.01 17.31 -7.59
CA PRO A 88 13.82 15.87 -7.45
C PRO A 88 13.72 15.38 -5.99
N TRP A 89 14.28 16.14 -5.03
CA TRP A 89 14.18 15.84 -3.60
C TRP A 89 12.75 15.81 -3.07
N TRP A 90 11.82 16.51 -3.72
CA TRP A 90 10.40 16.46 -3.37
C TRP A 90 9.78 15.08 -3.61
N ALA A 91 10.40 14.21 -4.44
CA ALA A 91 9.98 12.82 -4.61
C ALA A 91 10.08 12.01 -3.31
N VAL A 92 10.96 12.41 -2.38
CA VAL A 92 11.05 11.76 -1.05
C VAL A 92 9.75 11.90 -0.27
N LEU A 93 8.98 12.98 -0.46
CA LEU A 93 7.67 13.13 0.18
C LEU A 93 6.61 12.16 -0.38
N MET A 94 6.86 11.52 -1.51
CA MET A 94 5.99 10.45 -2.01
C MET A 94 6.32 9.09 -1.37
N MET A 95 7.50 8.90 -0.77
CA MET A 95 7.89 7.62 -0.13
C MET A 95 6.98 7.14 1.01
N PRO A 96 6.36 8.00 1.84
CA PRO A 96 5.38 7.56 2.83
C PRO A 96 4.25 6.71 2.25
N TYR A 97 3.86 6.93 0.99
CA TYR A 97 2.78 6.17 0.34
C TYR A 97 3.09 4.68 0.16
N PRO A 98 4.15 4.26 -0.56
CA PRO A 98 4.49 2.85 -0.70
C PRO A 98 4.89 2.21 0.64
N ILE A 99 5.53 2.96 1.55
CA ILE A 99 5.87 2.46 2.89
C ILE A 99 4.60 2.14 3.68
N GLY A 100 3.64 3.07 3.70
CA GLY A 100 2.35 2.89 4.37
C GLY A 100 1.57 1.72 3.77
N TRP A 101 1.56 1.57 2.44
CA TRP A 101 0.91 0.45 1.78
C TRP A 101 1.54 -0.91 2.13
N LEU A 102 2.87 -1.01 2.12
CA LEU A 102 3.60 -2.23 2.52
C LEU A 102 3.27 -2.60 3.97
N MET A 103 3.33 -1.63 4.88
CA MET A 103 2.93 -1.79 6.28
C MET A 103 1.46 -2.24 6.43
N GLY A 104 0.58 -1.78 5.54
CA GLY A 104 -0.82 -2.19 5.50
C GLY A 104 -1.01 -3.65 5.09
N ILE A 105 -0.28 -4.13 4.08
CA ILE A 105 -0.47 -5.48 3.50
C ILE A 105 0.02 -6.60 4.40
N TRP A 106 1.26 -6.50 4.89
CA TRP A 106 1.87 -7.55 5.71
C TRP A 106 2.00 -7.18 7.19
N GLY A 107 1.29 -6.13 7.60
CA GLY A 107 1.29 -5.66 8.97
C GLY A 107 0.79 -6.73 9.96
N PRO A 108 0.97 -6.49 11.27
CA PRO A 108 0.48 -7.39 12.29
C PRO A 108 -1.04 -7.64 12.13
N GLU A 109 -1.42 -8.92 12.23
CA GLU A 109 -2.80 -9.40 12.07
C GLU A 109 -3.44 -9.17 10.68
N SER A 110 -2.62 -9.10 9.64
CA SER A 110 -3.09 -9.16 8.25
C SER A 110 -3.69 -10.54 7.93
N PRO A 111 -4.91 -10.63 7.37
CA PRO A 111 -5.52 -11.90 6.98
C PRO A 111 -4.67 -12.67 5.95
N ARG A 112 -4.64 -14.00 6.04
CA ARG A 112 -3.87 -14.85 5.10
C ARG A 112 -4.24 -14.62 3.63
N TRP A 113 -5.52 -14.39 3.32
CA TRP A 113 -5.96 -14.11 1.95
C TRP A 113 -5.34 -12.82 1.41
N MET A 114 -5.17 -11.82 2.27
CA MET A 114 -4.59 -10.52 1.92
C MET A 114 -3.09 -10.65 1.65
N LEU A 115 -2.39 -11.51 2.38
CA LEU A 115 -0.99 -11.84 2.13
C LEU A 115 -0.79 -12.56 0.77
N TRP A 116 -1.66 -13.53 0.45
CA TRP A 116 -1.61 -14.21 -0.86
C TRP A 116 -1.87 -13.26 -2.02
N LEU A 117 -2.85 -12.36 -1.89
CA LEU A 117 -3.09 -11.33 -2.90
C LEU A 117 -1.94 -10.32 -2.97
N GLY A 118 -1.31 -9.97 -1.84
CA GLY A 118 -0.10 -9.15 -1.80
C GLY A 118 1.06 -9.77 -2.60
N ILE A 119 1.28 -11.09 -2.49
CA ILE A 119 2.26 -11.80 -3.33
C ILE A 119 1.89 -11.66 -4.82
N GLY A 120 0.61 -11.79 -5.16
CA GLY A 120 0.11 -11.57 -6.52
C GLY A 120 0.43 -10.16 -7.06
N VAL A 121 0.18 -9.12 -6.27
CA VAL A 121 0.53 -7.73 -6.63
C VAL A 121 2.05 -7.57 -6.77
N GLY A 122 2.84 -8.17 -5.88
CA GLY A 122 4.30 -8.13 -5.97
C GLY A 122 4.84 -8.78 -7.25
N LEU A 123 4.27 -9.92 -7.65
CA LEU A 123 4.58 -10.57 -8.93
C LEU A 123 4.16 -9.70 -10.12
N TRP A 124 3.00 -9.05 -10.05
CA TRP A 124 2.54 -8.11 -11.08
C TRP A 124 3.55 -6.97 -11.30
N TYR A 125 4.06 -6.37 -10.23
CA TYR A 125 5.10 -5.33 -10.33
C TYR A 125 6.41 -5.85 -10.96
N LEU A 126 6.82 -7.08 -10.67
CA LEU A 126 7.97 -7.71 -11.33
C LEU A 126 7.72 -7.97 -12.83
N THR A 127 6.49 -8.33 -13.21
CA THR A 127 6.14 -8.50 -14.64
C THR A 127 6.17 -7.18 -15.40
N ILE A 128 5.67 -6.09 -14.81
CA ILE A 128 5.77 -4.74 -15.39
C ILE A 128 7.25 -4.38 -15.61
N PHE A 129 8.10 -4.65 -14.62
CA PHE A 129 9.54 -4.41 -14.73
C PHE A 129 10.19 -5.21 -15.87
N ALA A 130 9.87 -6.49 -15.99
CA ALA A 130 10.39 -7.36 -17.06
C ALA A 130 9.95 -6.87 -18.45
N ILE A 131 8.67 -6.48 -18.61
CA ILE A 131 8.16 -5.91 -19.85
C ILE A 131 8.87 -4.58 -20.16
N ALA A 132 9.05 -3.70 -19.17
CA ALA A 132 9.72 -2.42 -19.38
C ALA A 132 11.20 -2.57 -19.78
N LEU A 133 11.91 -3.54 -19.20
CA LEU A 133 13.27 -3.92 -19.60
C LEU A 133 13.32 -4.37 -21.06
N SER A 134 12.41 -5.24 -21.48
CA SER A 134 12.32 -5.69 -22.88
C SER A 134 12.03 -4.56 -23.88
N LYS A 135 11.42 -3.47 -23.42
CA LYS A 135 11.09 -2.29 -24.22
C LYS A 135 12.11 -1.15 -24.10
N SER A 136 13.23 -1.34 -23.41
CA SER A 136 14.24 -0.29 -23.16
C SER A 136 13.68 1.00 -22.57
N ALA A 137 12.58 0.90 -21.83
CA ALA A 137 11.89 2.05 -21.23
C ALA A 137 12.54 2.44 -19.88
N PHE A 138 12.71 3.74 -19.66
CA PHE A 138 13.22 4.44 -18.45
C PHE A 138 13.57 3.56 -17.24
N VAL A 139 14.87 3.32 -17.01
CA VAL A 139 15.38 2.32 -16.04
C VAL A 139 15.09 2.68 -14.57
N GLY A 140 14.99 3.97 -14.23
CA GLY A 140 14.90 4.44 -12.83
C GLY A 140 13.59 4.10 -12.11
N VAL A 141 12.44 4.50 -12.66
CA VAL A 141 11.11 4.26 -12.05
C VAL A 141 10.80 2.75 -11.98
N ASN A 142 11.19 2.04 -13.03
CA ASN A 142 11.06 0.60 -13.14
C ASN A 142 11.82 -0.16 -12.04
N PHE A 143 13.03 0.31 -11.67
CA PHE A 143 13.81 -0.27 -10.57
C PHE A 143 13.12 -0.11 -9.20
N VAL A 144 12.50 1.04 -8.93
CA VAL A 144 11.75 1.28 -7.69
C VAL A 144 10.52 0.36 -7.61
N ILE A 145 9.79 0.20 -8.71
CA ILE A 145 8.65 -0.73 -8.79
C ILE A 145 9.09 -2.17 -8.52
N ALA A 146 10.24 -2.59 -9.07
CA ALA A 146 10.79 -3.92 -8.84
C ALA A 146 11.18 -4.12 -7.36
N ILE A 147 11.83 -3.14 -6.72
CA ILE A 147 12.15 -3.20 -5.29
C ILE A 147 10.88 -3.35 -4.47
N ILE A 148 9.84 -2.55 -4.74
CA ILE A 148 8.56 -2.64 -4.05
C ILE A 148 7.96 -4.04 -4.25
N GLY A 149 8.00 -4.60 -5.47
CA GLY A 149 7.53 -5.95 -5.75
C GLY A 149 8.26 -7.04 -4.96
N VAL A 150 9.60 -7.03 -4.96
CA VAL A 150 10.42 -7.99 -4.19
C VAL A 150 10.16 -7.86 -2.70
N LEU A 151 10.14 -6.61 -2.21
CA LEU A 151 9.83 -6.34 -0.82
C LEU A 151 8.49 -6.97 -0.50
N THR A 152 7.42 -6.64 -1.24
CA THR A 152 6.01 -7.12 -1.08
C THR A 152 5.93 -8.64 -0.95
N ILE A 153 6.64 -9.37 -1.82
CA ILE A 153 6.68 -10.84 -1.77
C ILE A 153 7.38 -11.31 -0.48
N GLY A 154 8.57 -10.78 -0.18
CA GLY A 154 9.37 -11.18 0.97
C GLY A 154 8.67 -10.98 2.31
N GLY A 155 8.06 -9.81 2.53
CA GLY A 155 7.32 -9.54 3.76
C GLY A 155 6.03 -10.35 3.88
N CYS A 156 5.33 -10.63 2.77
CA CYS A 156 4.16 -11.51 2.80
C CYS A 156 4.54 -12.95 3.18
N ILE A 157 5.63 -13.48 2.62
CA ILE A 157 6.16 -14.81 2.97
C ILE A 157 6.57 -14.86 4.44
N ASN A 158 7.31 -13.86 4.92
CA ASN A 158 7.75 -13.81 6.32
C ASN A 158 6.56 -13.80 7.30
N SER A 159 5.52 -13.00 7.01
CA SER A 159 4.30 -12.96 7.81
C SER A 159 3.55 -14.29 7.78
N LEU A 160 3.46 -14.97 6.62
CA LEU A 160 2.85 -16.31 6.51
C LEU A 160 3.62 -17.38 7.31
N VAL A 161 4.95 -17.31 7.32
CA VAL A 161 5.80 -18.24 8.08
C VAL A 161 5.64 -18.00 9.59
N ARG A 162 5.63 -16.74 10.02
CA ARG A 162 5.47 -16.36 11.44
C ARG A 162 4.11 -16.78 12.01
N ASP A 163 3.05 -16.71 11.20
CA ASP A 163 1.69 -17.15 11.58
C ASP A 163 1.53 -18.67 11.61
N ARG A 164 2.48 -19.44 11.06
CA ARG A 164 2.48 -20.92 11.15
C ARG A 164 3.21 -21.41 12.41
N SER A 165 4.11 -20.61 12.97
CA SER A 165 4.88 -20.95 14.18
C SER A 165 4.19 -20.59 15.50
N ARG A 166 3.02 -19.94 15.45
CA ARG A 166 2.15 -19.65 16.61
C ARG A 166 0.97 -20.61 16.62
#